data_AF-A0A7S2PC65-F1
#
_entry.id   AF-A0A7S2PC65-F1
#
_cell.length_a   1.000
_cell.length_b   1.000
_cell.length_c   1.000
_cell.angle_alpha   90.00
_cell.angle_beta   90.00
_cell.angle_gamma   90.00
#
_symmetry.space_group_name_H-M   'P 1'
#
loop_
_entity.id
_entity.type
_entity.pdbx_description
1 polymer ?
#
loop_
_entity_poly.entity_id
_entity_poly.type
_entity_poly.pdbx_seq_one_letter_code
_entity_poly.pdbx_strand_id
1 'polypeptide(L)'
;PPEQISRYEGLFEASTGARLLLFEDFGEPMPQFLRRRQRVSAEDADRCAADLMAAVAAMHRRSLHHLALCPQNVWLGRDGTGRLRLKLGNLGAAEQPSEPLPPGRL
;
A
#
# COMPACT_ATOMS: atom_id res chain seq x y z
N PRO A 1 -9.62 -2.82 -8.87
CA PRO A 1 -8.79 -2.90 -7.65
C PRO A 1 -7.26 -2.64 -7.79
N PRO A 2 -6.71 -1.96 -8.83
CA PRO A 2 -5.36 -1.41 -8.77
C PRO A 2 -5.31 -0.10 -7.96
N GLU A 3 -6.47 0.47 -7.62
CA GLU A 3 -6.60 1.74 -6.90
C GLU A 3 -6.08 1.68 -5.46
N GLN A 4 -5.91 0.48 -4.90
CA GLN A 4 -5.50 0.23 -3.51
C GLN A 4 -4.00 -0.06 -3.38
N ILE A 5 -3.25 0.01 -4.48
CA ILE A 5 -1.79 -0.04 -4.51
C ILE A 5 -1.32 1.33 -5.01
N SER A 6 -0.28 1.90 -4.40
CA SER A 6 0.27 3.20 -4.81
C SER A 6 0.65 3.19 -6.29
N ARG A 7 0.12 4.14 -7.04
CA ARG A 7 0.38 4.28 -8.48
C ARG A 7 1.70 4.99 -8.72
N TYR A 8 2.57 4.35 -9.49
CA TYR A 8 3.77 4.97 -10.05
C TYR A 8 3.39 5.94 -11.18
N GLU A 9 3.98 7.14 -11.15
CA GLU A 9 3.70 8.20 -12.13
C GLU A 9 4.90 8.54 -13.00
N GLY A 10 6.13 8.30 -12.53
CA GLY A 10 7.32 8.55 -13.33
C GLY A 10 8.63 8.39 -12.59
N LEU A 11 9.72 8.54 -13.36
CA LEU A 11 11.09 8.50 -12.87
C LEU A 11 11.78 9.79 -13.32
N PHE A 12 12.46 10.43 -12.39
CA PHE A 12 13.36 11.54 -12.66
C PHE A 12 14.78 11.16 -12.24
N GLU A 13 15.76 11.44 -13.09
CA GLU A 13 17.16 11.27 -12.77
C GLU A 13 17.80 12.64 -12.56
N ALA A 14 18.29 12.88 -11.36
CA ALA A 14 18.97 14.12 -11.03
C ALA A 14 20.38 14.13 -11.64
N SER A 15 20.95 15.32 -11.86
CA SER A 15 22.33 15.48 -12.35
C SER A 15 23.39 14.86 -11.43
N THR A 16 23.04 14.57 -10.18
CA THR A 16 23.87 13.84 -9.21
C THR A 16 23.89 12.32 -9.41
N GLY A 17 23.07 11.79 -10.32
CA GLY A 17 22.83 10.35 -10.52
C GLY A 17 21.76 9.76 -9.59
N ALA A 18 21.11 10.56 -8.75
CA ALA A 18 20.02 10.10 -7.90
C ALA A 18 18.76 9.82 -8.74
N ARG A 19 18.10 8.69 -8.49
CA ARG A 19 16.83 8.30 -9.13
C ARG A 19 15.66 8.59 -8.19
N LEU A 20 14.79 9.50 -8.61
CA LEU A 20 13.59 9.89 -7.89
C LEU A 20 12.38 9.19 -8.54
N LEU A 21 11.71 8.35 -7.77
CA LEU A 21 10.45 7.72 -8.19
C LEU A 21 9.29 8.61 -7.77
N LEU A 22 8.47 9.00 -8.73
CA LEU A 22 7.25 9.75 -8.51
C LEU A 22 6.08 8.79 -8.40
N PHE A 23 5.29 8.99 -7.36
CA PHE A 23 4.04 8.28 -7.11
C PHE A 23 2.94 9.30 -6.95
N GLU A 24 1.70 8.85 -7.14
CA GLU A 24 0.53 9.66 -6.86
C GLU A 24 0.58 10.24 -5.44
N ASP A 25 0.07 11.46 -5.27
CA ASP A 25 -0.13 12.04 -3.96
C ASP A 25 -1.31 11.36 -3.25
N PHE A 26 -1.04 10.70 -2.13
CA PHE A 26 -2.06 9.99 -1.36
C PHE A 26 -1.75 10.01 0.13
N GLY A 27 -2.41 10.92 0.85
CA GLY A 27 -2.53 10.84 2.31
C GLY A 27 -1.19 10.78 3.05
N GLU A 28 -1.13 9.99 4.11
CA GLU A 28 0.08 9.83 4.93
C GLU A 28 0.23 8.38 5.46
N PRO A 29 1.45 7.95 5.87
CA PRO A 29 1.64 6.62 6.45
C PRO A 29 0.82 6.41 7.73
N MET A 30 0.30 5.20 7.93
CA MET A 30 -0.59 4.85 9.03
C MET A 30 -0.06 5.28 10.42
N PRO A 31 1.23 5.07 10.78
CA PRO A 31 1.76 5.55 12.07
C PRO A 31 1.68 7.07 12.24
N GLN A 32 1.81 7.84 11.16
CA GLN A 32 1.69 9.30 11.21
C GLN A 32 0.22 9.71 11.34
N PHE A 33 -0.66 9.09 10.55
CA PHE A 33 -2.10 9.31 10.62
C PHE A 33 -2.65 9.06 12.04
N LEU A 34 -2.32 7.92 12.64
CA LEU A 34 -2.79 7.54 13.98
C LEU A 34 -2.20 8.39 15.10
N ARG A 35 -0.97 8.92 14.93
CA ARG A 35 -0.41 9.88 15.90
C ARG A 35 -1.13 11.23 15.85
N ARG A 36 -1.49 11.71 14.66
CA ARG A 36 -2.23 12.97 14.48
C ARG A 36 -3.69 12.83 14.87
N ARG A 37 -4.28 11.66 14.64
CA ARG A 37 -5.70 11.37 14.88
C ARG A 37 -5.80 10.29 15.95
N GLN A 38 -6.14 10.71 17.17
CA GLN A 38 -6.19 9.80 18.33
C GLN A 38 -7.18 8.64 18.18
N ARG A 39 -8.19 8.73 17.28
CA ARG A 39 -9.21 7.68 17.13
C ARG A 39 -9.63 7.47 15.67
N VAL A 40 -9.72 6.21 15.29
CA VAL A 40 -10.35 5.71 14.06
C VAL A 40 -11.64 5.00 14.49
N SER A 41 -12.75 5.22 13.77
CA SER A 41 -13.99 4.50 14.06
C SER A 41 -13.86 3.02 13.65
N ALA A 42 -14.67 2.14 14.23
CA ALA A 42 -14.71 0.74 13.82
C ALA A 42 -15.04 0.61 12.31
N GLU A 43 -15.97 1.41 11.81
CA GLU A 43 -16.34 1.43 10.39
C GLU A 43 -15.17 1.84 9.48
N ASP A 44 -14.37 2.83 9.88
CA ASP A 44 -13.18 3.23 9.11
C ASP A 44 -12.08 2.16 9.19
N ALA A 45 -11.95 1.47 10.33
CA ALA A 45 -11.00 0.35 10.48
C ALA A 45 -11.38 -0.84 9.58
N ASP A 46 -12.66 -1.22 9.54
CA ASP A 46 -13.18 -2.30 8.67
C ASP A 46 -12.97 -1.96 7.19
N ARG A 47 -13.20 -0.69 6.81
CA ARG A 47 -12.91 -0.22 5.45
C ARG A 47 -11.42 -0.34 5.09
N CYS A 48 -10.53 0.07 5.99
CA CYS A 48 -9.09 -0.09 5.76
C CYS A 48 -8.68 -1.56 5.65
N ALA A 49 -9.25 -2.45 6.48
CA ALA A 49 -9.00 -3.88 6.38
C ALA A 49 -9.44 -4.44 5.01
N ALA A 50 -10.62 -4.04 4.53
CA ALA A 50 -11.11 -4.42 3.21
C ALA A 50 -10.22 -3.92 2.06
N ASP A 51 -9.77 -2.66 2.11
CA ASP A 51 -8.85 -2.09 1.13
C ASP A 51 -7.49 -2.82 1.14
N LEU A 52 -6.93 -3.15 2.31
CA LEU A 52 -5.68 -3.90 2.44
C LEU A 52 -5.80 -5.31 1.85
N MET A 53 -6.87 -6.03 2.18
CA MET A 53 -7.16 -7.35 1.63
C MET A 53 -7.33 -7.29 0.10
N ALA A 54 -7.99 -6.25 -0.42
CA ALA A 54 -8.14 -6.06 -1.85
C ALA A 54 -6.80 -5.81 -2.56
N ALA A 55 -5.90 -5.01 -1.96
CA ALA A 55 -4.55 -4.75 -2.46
C ALA A 55 -3.70 -6.04 -2.50
N VAL A 56 -3.65 -6.76 -1.37
CA VAL A 56 -2.89 -8.03 -1.27
C VAL A 56 -3.44 -9.08 -2.24
N ALA A 57 -4.76 -9.23 -2.34
CA ALA A 57 -5.38 -10.13 -3.30
C ALA A 57 -5.06 -9.73 -4.76
N ALA A 58 -4.95 -8.43 -5.06
CA ALA A 58 -4.56 -7.95 -6.38
C ALA A 58 -3.10 -8.28 -6.73
N MET A 59 -2.19 -8.22 -5.75
CA MET A 59 -0.81 -8.66 -5.92
C MET A 59 -0.74 -10.18 -6.12
N HIS A 60 -1.41 -10.96 -5.28
CA HIS A 60 -1.40 -12.43 -5.35
C HIS A 60 -1.98 -12.96 -6.66
N ARG A 61 -3.04 -12.33 -7.22
CA ARG A 61 -3.56 -12.67 -8.56
C ARG A 61 -2.54 -12.49 -9.69
N ARG A 62 -1.49 -11.70 -9.46
CA ARG A 62 -0.38 -11.48 -10.39
C ARG A 62 0.88 -12.23 -9.98
N SER A 63 0.75 -13.22 -9.08
CA SER A 63 1.85 -13.99 -8.51
C SER A 63 2.91 -13.10 -7.87
N LEU A 64 2.53 -11.94 -7.30
CA LEU A 64 3.43 -11.03 -6.60
C LEU A 64 3.16 -11.08 -5.10
N HIS A 65 4.20 -11.26 -4.30
CA HIS A 65 4.16 -11.10 -2.85
C HIS A 65 4.78 -9.76 -2.46
N HIS A 66 4.19 -9.07 -1.48
CA HIS A 66 4.72 -7.77 -1.05
C HIS A 66 5.98 -7.88 -0.19
N LEU A 67 6.08 -8.93 0.65
CA LEU A 67 7.21 -9.27 1.54
C LEU A 67 7.64 -8.22 2.58
N ALA A 68 7.03 -7.03 2.58
CA ALA A 68 7.31 -5.94 3.50
C ALA A 68 6.01 -5.32 4.05
N LEU A 69 5.00 -6.15 4.35
CA LEU A 69 3.76 -5.66 4.95
C LEU A 69 4.01 -5.21 6.39
N CYS A 70 3.95 -3.90 6.62
CA CYS A 70 4.03 -3.28 7.94
C CYS A 70 3.27 -1.94 7.93
N PRO A 71 2.91 -1.38 9.10
CA PRO A 71 2.18 -0.11 9.16
C PRO A 71 2.85 1.05 8.40
N GLN A 72 4.18 1.08 8.32
CA GLN A 72 4.92 2.13 7.61
C GLN A 72 4.68 2.11 6.09
N ASN A 73 4.32 0.96 5.52
CA ASN A 73 4.06 0.78 4.10
C ASN A 73 2.56 0.88 3.76
N VAL A 74 1.73 1.16 4.76
CA VAL A 74 0.29 1.36 4.62
C VAL A 74 -0.01 2.85 4.69
N TRP A 75 -0.56 3.40 3.63
CA TRP A 75 -0.91 4.81 3.50
C TRP A 75 -2.41 5.01 3.67
N LEU A 76 -2.79 6.06 4.39
CA LEU A 76 -4.17 6.41 4.72
C LEU A 76 -4.50 7.80 4.20
N GLY A 77 -5.60 7.91 3.46
CA GLY A 77 -6.11 9.16 2.91
C GLY A 77 -7.63 9.20 2.96
N ARG A 78 -8.23 10.36 2.71
CA ARG A 78 -9.70 10.45 2.51
C ARG A 78 -10.00 10.65 1.04
N ASP A 79 -11.02 9.95 0.54
CA ASP A 79 -11.50 10.18 -0.83
C ASP A 79 -12.31 11.49 -0.95
N GLY A 80 -12.80 11.79 -2.16
CA GLY A 80 -13.59 12.99 -2.43
C GLY A 80 -14.92 13.07 -1.65
N THR A 81 -15.36 11.98 -1.02
CA THR A 81 -16.55 11.93 -0.14
C THR A 81 -16.18 12.01 1.35
N GLY A 82 -14.90 12.15 1.66
CA GLY A 82 -14.38 12.18 3.02
C GLY A 82 -14.22 10.80 3.66
N ARG A 83 -14.41 9.69 2.94
CA ARG A 83 -14.26 8.34 3.52
C ARG A 83 -12.79 7.95 3.61
N LEU A 84 -12.41 7.28 4.70
CA LEU A 84 -11.04 6.80 4.87
C LEU A 84 -10.77 5.66 3.87
N ARG A 85 -9.67 5.78 3.13
CA ARG A 85 -9.17 4.80 2.17
C ARG A 85 -7.74 4.43 2.50
N LEU A 86 -7.37 3.21 2.12
CA LEU A 86 -6.02 2.68 2.29
C LEU A 86 -5.38 2.39 0.95
N LYS A 87 -4.09 2.75 0.83
CA LYS A 87 -3.22 2.28 -0.25
C LYS A 87 -1.99 1.58 0.31
N LEU A 88 -1.60 0.51 -0.37
CA LEU A 88 -0.39 -0.25 -0.09
C LEU A 88 0.76 0.29 -0.94
N GLY A 89 1.85 0.72 -0.29
CA GLY A 89 3.04 1.28 -0.95
C GLY A 89 4.30 0.49 -0.64
N ASN A 90 5.44 0.97 -1.17
CA ASN A 90 6.77 0.36 -0.98
C ASN A 90 6.89 -1.09 -1.51
N LEU A 91 6.83 -1.23 -2.83
CA LEU A 91 6.98 -2.50 -3.54
C LEU A 91 8.45 -2.88 -3.82
N GLY A 92 9.43 -2.23 -3.19
CA GLY A 92 10.84 -2.46 -3.48
C GLY A 92 11.36 -3.86 -3.12
N ALA A 93 10.68 -4.53 -2.18
CA ALA A 93 10.93 -5.92 -1.80
C ALA A 93 9.89 -6.90 -2.39
N ALA A 94 9.01 -6.43 -3.27
CA ALA A 94 7.97 -7.29 -3.83
C ALA A 94 8.59 -8.25 -4.86
N GLU A 95 8.19 -9.51 -4.81
CA GLU A 95 8.80 -10.56 -5.62
C GLU A 95 7.75 -11.50 -6.21
N GLN A 96 8.08 -12.07 -7.37
CA GLN A 96 7.38 -13.25 -7.87
C GLN A 96 8.03 -14.49 -7.25
N PRO A 97 7.28 -15.33 -6.50
CA PRO A 97 7.82 -16.57 -5.97
C PRO A 97 8.29 -17.47 -7.10
N SER A 98 9.51 -18.00 -6.98
CA SER A 98 10.10 -18.94 -7.93
C SER A 98 9.47 -20.33 -7.89
N GLU A 99 8.74 -20.67 -6.83
CA GLU A 99 7.98 -21.92 -6.67
C GLU A 99 6.58 -21.66 -6.07
N PRO A 100 5.55 -22.44 -6.44
CA PRO A 100 4.28 -22.38 -5.73
C PRO A 100 4.50 -22.74 -4.26
N LEU A 101 3.97 -21.91 -3.35
CA LEU A 101 3.98 -22.21 -1.92
C LEU A 101 3.39 -23.62 -1.71
N PRO A 102 4.07 -24.51 -0.97
CA PRO A 102 3.48 -25.79 -0.63
C PRO A 102 2.20 -25.56 0.17
N PRO A 103 1.14 -26.36 -0.08
CA PRO A 103 -0.12 -26.19 0.63
C PRO A 103 0.10 -26.34 2.14
N GLY A 104 -0.41 -25.37 2.93
CA GLY A 104 -0.45 -25.46 4.40
C GLY A 104 0.40 -24.46 5.20
N ARG A 105 0.99 -23.43 4.57
CA ARG A 105 1.50 -22.26 5.31
C ARG A 105 0.54 -21.08 5.14
N LEU A 106 -0.27 -20.83 6.18
CA LEU A 106 -0.94 -19.55 6.45
C LEU A 106 -0.25 -18.90 7.66
#